data_AF-A0A534AAD5-F1
#
_entry.id   AF-A0A534AAD5-F1
#
_cell.length_a   1.000
_cell.length_b   1.000
_cell.length_c   1.000
_cell.angle_alpha   90.00
_cell.angle_beta   90.00
_cell.angle_gamma   90.00
#
_symmetry.space_group_name_H-M   'P 1'
#
loop_
_entity.id
_entity.type
_entity.pdbx_description
1 polymer ?
#
loop_
_entity_poly.entity_id
_entity_poly.type
_entity_poly.pdbx_seq_one_letter_code
_entity_poly.pdbx_strand_id
1 'polypeptide(L)' 'MNFTDTFINKPVLAIVVSLLILVLGLRALTDISVRQYPKTENAVVTVTTAYYGADAQTVAGFITQPLEQAIA' A
#
# COMPACT_ATOMS: atom_id res chain seq x y z
N MET A 1 7.34 26.81 35.64
CA MET A 1 7.52 27.08 34.20
C MET A 1 6.35 26.43 33.48
N ASN A 2 5.22 27.12 33.38
CA ASN A 2 3.99 26.54 32.87
C ASN A 2 3.86 26.92 31.38
N PHE A 3 3.88 25.92 30.49
CA PHE A 3 3.68 26.13 29.07
C PHE A 3 2.31 26.75 28.77
N THR A 4 1.30 26.46 29.59
CA THR A 4 -0.07 26.98 29.47
C THR A 4 -0.17 28.50 29.67
N ASP A 5 0.68 29.09 30.51
CA ASP A 5 0.66 30.54 30.78
C ASP A 5 0.98 31.36 29.52
N THR A 6 1.81 30.84 28.61
CA THR A 6 2.14 31.53 27.35
C THR A 6 0.95 31.60 26.40
N PHE A 7 0.13 30.56 26.37
CA PHE A 7 -1.09 30.51 25.55
C PHE A 7 -2.21 31.38 26.13
N ILE A 8 -2.29 31.53 27.46
CA ILE A 8 -3.29 32.37 28.15
C ILE A 8 -2.93 33.87 28.07
N ASN A 9 -1.66 34.22 28.30
CA ASN A 9 -1.24 35.63 28.31
C ASN A 9 -1.18 36.26 26.91
N LYS A 10 -1.16 35.45 25.84
CA LYS A 10 -1.01 35.93 24.46
C LYS A 10 -2.04 35.24 23.56
N PRO A 11 -3.33 35.63 23.64
CA PRO A 11 -4.45 34.93 23.01
C PRO A 11 -4.32 34.84 21.48
N VAL A 12 -3.64 35.80 20.85
CA VAL A 12 -3.36 35.78 19.41
C VAL A 12 -2.52 34.56 19.01
N LEU A 13 -1.50 34.19 19.80
CA LEU A 13 -0.66 33.01 19.50
C LEU A 13 -1.45 31.71 19.64
N ALA A 14 -2.32 31.60 20.65
CA ALA A 14 -3.18 30.43 20.84
C ALA A 14 -4.14 30.23 19.67
N ILE A 15 -4.75 31.31 19.18
CA ILE A 15 -5.65 31.26 18.01
C ILE A 15 -4.88 30.87 16.76
N VAL A 16 -3.71 31.48 16.49
CA VAL A 16 -2.91 31.16 15.30
C VAL A 16 -2.49 29.69 15.29
N VAL A 17 -2.03 29.15 16.42
CA VAL A 17 -1.63 27.73 16.51
C VAL A 17 -2.82 26.81 16.29
N SER A 18 -3.97 27.10 16.90
CA SER A 18 -5.21 26.33 16.70
C SER A 18 -5.65 26.34 15.22
N LEU A 19 -5.62 27.50 14.58
CA LEU A 19 -5.99 27.68 13.19
C LEU A 19 -5.01 26.98 12.24
N LEU A 20 -3.71 27.00 12.58
CA LEU A 20 -2.67 26.27 11.86
C LEU A 20 -2.90 24.75 11.92
N ILE A 21 -3.21 24.21 13.11
CA ILE A 21 -3.56 22.80 13.27
C ILE A 21 -4.82 22.44 12.46
N LEU A 22 -5.83 23.31 12.47
CA LEU A 22 -7.07 23.10 11.72
C LEU A 22 -6.83 23.05 10.21
N VAL A 23 -6.04 23.97 9.66
CA VAL A 23 -5.72 24.01 8.22
C VAL A 23 -4.89 22.80 7.80
N LEU A 24 -3.90 22.42 8.61
CA LEU A 24 -3.10 21.21 8.35
C LEU A 24 -3.96 19.94 8.42
N GLY A 25 -4.87 19.86 9.39
CA GLY A 25 -5.81 18.76 9.52
C GLY A 25 -6.75 18.64 8.32
N LEU A 26 -7.30 19.78 7.85
CA LEU A 26 -8.17 19.81 6.69
C LEU A 26 -7.45 19.34 5.42
N ARG A 27 -6.19 19.75 5.24
CA ARG A 27 -5.35 19.29 4.12
C ARG A 27 -5.07 17.79 4.20
N ALA A 28 -4.78 17.26 5.39
CA ALA A 28 -4.49 15.84 5.57
C ALA A 28 -5.70 14.95 5.21
N LEU A 29 -6.93 15.42 5.47
CA LEU A 29 -8.15 14.71 5.06
C LEU A 29 -8.26 14.57 3.54
N THR A 30 -7.79 15.55 2.77
CA THR A 30 -7.81 15.49 1.30
C THR A 30 -6.66 14.66 0.71
N ASP A 31 -5.53 14.58 1.41
CA ASP A 31 -4.32 13.89 0.94
C ASP A 31 -4.36 12.37 1.20
N ILE A 32 -5.20 11.93 2.15
CA ILE A 32 -5.40 10.50 2.39
C ILE A 32 -6.10 9.85 1.20
N SER A 33 -5.35 9.03 0.45
CA SER A 33 -5.91 8.17 -0.59
C SER A 33 -6.74 7.07 0.06
N VAL A 34 -8.06 7.13 -0.10
CA VAL A 34 -8.96 6.05 0.36
C VAL A 34 -8.83 4.86 -0.59
N ARG A 35 -8.12 3.82 -0.15
CA ARG A 35 -7.99 2.57 -0.90
C ARG A 35 -9.21 1.69 -0.61
N GLN A 36 -10.29 1.87 -1.38
CA GLN A 36 -11.55 1.10 -1.22
C GLN A 36 -11.38 -0.40 -1.43
N TYR A 37 -10.40 -0.77 -2.26
CA TYR A 37 -9.91 -2.13 -2.40
C TYR A 37 -8.42 -2.12 -2.08
N PRO A 38 -8.00 -2.54 -0.87
CA PRO A 38 -6.59 -2.80 -0.64
C PRO A 38 -6.15 -3.81 -1.70
N LYS A 39 -5.02 -3.55 -2.35
CA LYS A 39 -4.43 -4.54 -3.24
C LYS A 39 -4.07 -5.72 -2.33
N THR A 40 -4.90 -6.76 -2.32
CA THR A 40 -4.52 -8.03 -1.72
C THR A 40 -3.35 -8.50 -2.57
N GLU A 41 -2.15 -8.40 -2.03
CA GLU A 41 -0.96 -8.98 -2.65
C GLU A 41 -1.09 -10.50 -2.52
N ASN A 42 -2.03 -11.09 -3.27
CA ASN A 42 -2.02 -12.51 -3.51
C ASN A 42 -0.75 -12.75 -4.30
N ALA A 43 0.27 -13.31 -3.66
CA ALA A 43 1.52 -13.72 -4.29
C ALA A 43 1.22 -14.88 -5.26
N VAL A 44 0.63 -14.55 -6.42
CA VAL A 44 0.36 -15.49 -7.49
C VAL A 44 1.48 -15.35 -8.50
N VAL A 45 2.35 -16.34 -8.53
CA VAL A 45 3.41 -16.43 -9.54
C VAL A 45 2.90 -17.31 -10.67
N THR A 46 2.59 -16.71 -11.80
CA THR A 46 2.19 -17.44 -13.02
C THR A 46 3.41 -17.67 -13.90
N VAL A 47 3.77 -18.93 -14.12
CA VAL A 47 4.86 -19.33 -15.03
C VAL A 47 4.25 -19.82 -16.33
N THR A 48 4.49 -19.11 -17.43
CA THR A 48 4.07 -19.50 -18.78
C THR A 48 5.26 -19.95 -19.60
N THR A 49 5.19 -21.15 -20.18
CA THR A 49 6.21 -21.67 -21.10
C THR A 49 5.52 -22.13 -22.37
N ALA A 50 5.88 -21.52 -23.50
CA ALA A 50 5.37 -21.93 -24.81
C ALA A 50 6.34 -22.93 -25.45
N TYR A 51 5.87 -24.13 -25.75
CA TYR A 51 6.63 -25.16 -26.46
C TYR A 51 5.83 -25.66 -27.66
N TYR A 52 6.35 -25.43 -28.86
CA TYR A 52 5.69 -25.75 -30.11
C TYR A 52 6.20 -27.07 -30.68
N GLY A 53 5.30 -27.91 -31.20
CA GLY A 53 5.65 -29.16 -31.88
C GLY A 53 5.69 -30.42 -31.00
N ALA A 54 5.27 -30.35 -29.74
CA ALA A 54 5.03 -31.53 -28.91
C ALA A 54 3.55 -31.67 -28.53
N ASP A 55 3.13 -32.92 -28.33
CA ASP A 55 1.80 -33.25 -27.85
C ASP A 55 1.57 -32.75 -26.42
N ALA A 56 0.32 -32.47 -26.06
CA ALA A 56 -0.04 -31.94 -24.76
C ALA A 56 0.43 -32.84 -23.60
N GLN A 57 0.42 -34.17 -23.80
CA GLN A 57 0.93 -35.12 -22.80
C GLN A 57 2.44 -35.02 -22.61
N THR A 58 3.20 -34.77 -23.67
CA THR A 58 4.66 -34.61 -23.59
C THR A 58 5.04 -33.30 -22.90
N VAL A 59 4.36 -32.19 -23.22
CA VAL A 59 4.60 -30.90 -22.56
C VAL A 59 4.27 -30.97 -21.07
N ALA A 60 3.15 -31.61 -20.70
CA ALA A 60 2.79 -31.77 -19.30
C ALA A 60 3.85 -32.58 -18.53
N GLY A 61 4.27 -33.74 -19.05
CA GLY A 61 5.20 -34.62 -18.35
C GLY A 61 6.64 -34.12 -18.28
N PHE A 62 7.14 -33.47 -19.33
CA PHE A 62 8.55 -33.06 -19.41
C PHE A 62 8.81 -31.60 -19.04
N ILE A 63 7.80 -30.72 -19.11
CA ILE A 63 7.97 -29.28 -18.86
C ILE A 63 7.19 -28.86 -17.62
N THR A 64 5.88 -29.13 -17.57
CA THR A 64 5.04 -28.68 -16.44
C THR A 64 5.41 -29.42 -15.15
N GLN A 65 5.53 -30.75 -15.20
CA GLN A 65 5.76 -31.57 -14.01
C GLN A 65 7.10 -31.30 -13.29
N PRO A 66 8.26 -31.16 -13.96
CA PRO A 66 9.49 -30.75 -13.28
C PRO A 66 9.45 -29.29 -12.82
N LEU A 67 8.73 -28.39 -13.51
CA LEU A 67 8.52 -27.01 -13.05
C LEU A 67 7.72 -26.97 -11.75
N GLU A 68 6.62 -27.74 -11.67
CA GLU A 68 5.83 -27.86 -10.44
C GLU A 68 6.68 -28.41 -9.29
N GLN A 69 7.48 -29.44 -9.54
CA GLN A 69 8.31 -30.08 -8.53
C GLN A 69 9.48 -29.21 -8.04
N ALA A 70 9.94 -28.24 -8.84
CA ALA A 70 10.97 -27.28 -8.45
C ALA A 70 10.42 -26.04 -7.72
N ILE A 71 9.13 -25.74 -7.87
CA ILE A 71 8.46 -24.56 -7.31
C ILE A 71 7.63 -24.91 -6.07
N ALA A 72 7.12 -26.15 -5.96
CA ALA A 72 6.40 -26.67 -4.79
C ALA A 72 7.31 -26.87 -3.56
#